data_AF-A0A6L3VK09-F1
#
_entry.id   AF-A0A6L3VK09-F1
#
_cell.length_a   1.000
_cell.length_b   1.000
_cell.length_c   1.000
_cell.angle_alpha   90.00
_cell.angle_beta   90.00
_cell.angle_gamma   90.00
#
_symmetry.space_group_name_H-M   'P 1'
#
loop_
_entity.id
_entity.type
_entity.pdbx_description
1 polymer ?
#
loop_
_entity_poly.entity_id
_entity_poly.type
_entity_poly.pdbx_seq_one_letter_code
_entity_poly.pdbx_strand_id
1 'polypeptide(L)' 'MAAQAPLQDLRTARPFSRSRIYELVRAGRIRTVTEHSVRLVPASAIVEYIELLEREARAA' A
#
# COMPACT_ATOMS: atom_id res chain seq x y z
N MET A 1 2.68 -21.81 15.51
CA MET A 1 3.55 -20.68 15.94
C MET A 1 3.84 -19.80 14.73
N ALA A 2 2.84 -19.05 14.25
CA ALA A 2 3.11 -18.00 13.27
C ALA A 2 3.88 -16.90 14.01
N ALA A 3 5.16 -16.73 13.66
CA ALA A 3 5.95 -15.63 14.18
C ALA A 3 5.35 -14.33 13.62
N GLN A 4 4.41 -13.76 14.36
CA GLN A 4 3.98 -12.38 14.19
C GLN A 4 5.24 -11.54 14.40
N ALA A 5 5.86 -11.08 13.31
CA ALA A 5 6.99 -10.18 13.42
C ALA A 5 6.54 -9.01 14.32
N PRO A 6 7.27 -8.77 15.43
CA PRO A 6 6.82 -7.81 16.43
C PRO A 6 6.81 -6.40 15.82
N LEU A 7 5.84 -5.58 16.21
CA LEU A 7 5.50 -4.24 15.69
C LEU A 7 6.66 -3.21 15.68
N GLN A 8 7.85 -3.58 16.14
CA GLN A 8 9.07 -2.76 16.07
C GLN A 8 9.54 -2.41 14.64
N ASP A 9 9.09 -3.13 13.60
CA ASP A 9 9.38 -2.80 12.19
C ASP A 9 8.71 -1.50 11.70
N LEU A 10 7.64 -1.04 12.36
CA LEU A 10 6.96 0.21 12.01
C LEU A 10 7.81 1.46 12.27
N ARG A 11 8.84 1.37 13.13
CA ARG A 11 9.77 2.49 13.40
C ARG A 11 10.68 2.81 12.20
N THR A 12 10.79 1.88 11.26
CA THR A 12 11.44 2.00 9.95
C THR A 12 10.44 1.85 8.80
N ALA A 13 9.14 2.01 9.05
CA ALA A 13 8.17 2.23 7.98
C ALA A 13 8.45 3.60 7.39
N ARG A 14 9.45 3.64 6.50
CA ARG A 14 9.73 4.77 5.63
C ARG A 14 8.37 5.10 5.01
N PRO A 15 7.79 6.29 5.27
CA PRO A 15 6.53 6.66 4.68
C PRO A 15 6.68 6.41 3.19
N PHE A 16 5.73 5.68 2.59
CA PHE A 16 5.79 5.33 1.18
C PHE A 16 6.25 6.57 0.41
N SER A 17 7.42 6.49 -0.22
CA SER A 17 7.92 7.64 -0.96
C SER A 17 6.91 7.96 -2.04
N ARG A 18 6.73 9.25 -2.35
CA ARG A 18 5.82 9.67 -3.43
C ARG A 18 6.07 8.87 -4.72
N SER A 19 7.33 8.59 -5.04
CA SER A 19 7.73 7.72 -6.16
C SER A 19 7.13 6.32 -6.09
N ARG A 20 7.17 5.67 -4.92
CA ARG A 20 6.61 4.32 -4.76
C ARG A 20 5.09 4.33 -4.90
N ILE A 21 4.41 5.37 -4.40
CA ILE A 21 2.97 5.54 -4.62
C ILE A 21 2.68 5.67 -6.12
N TYR A 22 3.46 6.47 -6.85
CA TYR A 22 3.29 6.59 -8.31
C TYR A 22 3.54 5.28 -9.04
N GLU A 23 4.54 4.51 -8.66
CA GLU A 23 4.79 3.18 -9.23
C GLU A 23 3.62 2.24 -9.00
N LEU A 24 3.05 2.20 -7.78
CA LEU A 24 1.89 1.37 -7.46
C LEU A 24 0.65 1.79 -8.23
N VAL A 25 0.44 3.10 -8.41
CA VAL A 25 -0.64 3.64 -9.25
C VAL A 25 -0.41 3.28 -10.72
N ARG A 26 0.82 3.41 -11.22
CA ARG A 26 1.18 3.09 -12.61
C ARG A 26 1.05 1.60 -12.90
N ALA A 27 1.39 0.75 -11.94
CA ALA A 27 1.25 -0.69 -12.01
C ALA A 27 -0.20 -1.17 -11.81
N GLY A 28 -1.15 -0.27 -11.53
CA GLY A 28 -2.55 -0.61 -11.30
C GLY A 28 -2.81 -1.35 -9.99
N ARG A 29 -1.85 -1.36 -9.05
CA ARG A 29 -1.97 -2.04 -7.74
C ARG A 29 -2.76 -1.21 -6.74
N ILE A 30 -2.87 0.10 -6.96
CA ILE A 30 -3.69 1.02 -6.17
C ILE A 30 -4.55 1.84 -7.13
N ARG A 31 -5.86 1.88 -6.86
CA ARG A 31 -6.79 2.72 -7.61
C ARG A 31 -6.69 4.19 -7.18
N THR A 32 -6.97 5.08 -8.10
CA THR A 32 -6.97 6.53 -7.86
C THR A 32 -8.25 7.16 -8.35
N VAL A 33 -8.64 8.27 -7.73
CA VAL A 33 -9.71 9.14 -8.23
C VAL A 33 -9.09 10.44 -8.72
N THR A 34 -9.70 11.05 -9.72
CA THR A 34 -9.29 12.37 -10.22
C THR A 34 -10.35 13.36 -9.79
N GLU A 35 -9.96 14.36 -9.00
CA GLU A 35 -10.81 15.49 -8.63
C GLU A 35 -10.19 16.77 -9.19
N HIS A 36 -10.92 17.44 -10.08
CA HIS A 36 -10.38 18.52 -10.91
C HIS A 36 -9.11 18.11 -11.67
N SER A 37 -7.97 18.78 -11.41
CA SER A 37 -6.66 18.50 -12.00
C SER A 37 -5.74 17.69 -11.08
N VAL A 38 -6.26 17.19 -9.95
CA VAL A 38 -5.47 16.50 -8.93
C VAL A 38 -5.84 15.02 -8.88
N ARG A 39 -4.83 14.15 -8.92
CA ARG A 39 -4.98 12.71 -8.70
C ARG A 39 -4.85 12.42 -7.21
N LEU A 40 -5.89 11.79 -6.65
CA LEU A 40 -5.97 11.43 -5.25
C LEU A 40 -6.00 9.92 -5.09
N VAL A 41 -5.42 9.45 -3.99
CA VAL A 41 -5.50 8.05 -3.57
C VAL A 41 -6.56 7.96 -2.47
N PRO A 42 -7.71 7.31 -2.71
CA PRO A 42 -8.71 7.10 -1.66
C PRO A 42 -8.13 6.27 -0.51
N ALA A 43 -8.53 6.55 0.73
CA ALA A 43 -8.13 5.75 1.88
C ALA A 43 -8.50 4.26 1.70
N SER A 44 -9.66 3.98 1.12
CA SER A 44 -10.09 2.60 0.80
C SER A 44 -9.15 1.87 -0.16
N ALA A 45 -8.54 2.58 -1.11
CA ALA A 45 -7.56 1.99 -2.04
C ALA A 45 -6.28 1.54 -1.33
N ILE A 46 -5.90 2.23 -0.25
CA ILE A 46 -4.74 1.84 0.58
C ILE A 46 -5.08 0.57 1.37
N VAL A 47 -6.28 0.47 1.92
CA VAL A 47 -6.73 -0.73 2.66
C VAL A 47 -6.76 -1.94 1.73
N GLU A 48 -7.38 -1.82 0.55
CA GLU A 48 -7.42 -2.87 -0.48
C GLU A 48 -6.01 -3.36 -0.86
N TYR A 49 -5.04 -2.44 -0.95
CA TYR A 49 -3.65 -2.77 -1.24
C TYR A 49 -2.96 -3.51 -0.09
N ILE A 50 -3.20 -3.13 1.16
CA ILE A 50 -2.67 -3.85 2.32
C ILE A 50 -3.24 -5.27 2.35
N GLU A 51 -4.54 -5.44 2.15
CA GLU A 51 -5.18 -6.76 2.09
C GLU A 51 -4.61 -7.63 0.95
N LEU A 52 -4.33 -7.02 -0.21
CA LEU A 52 -3.64 -7.70 -1.31
C LEU A 52 -2.26 -8.20 -0.88
N LEU A 53 -1.44 -7.34 -0.26
CA LEU A 53 -0.11 -7.71 0.22
C LEU A 53 -0.16 -8.84 1.24
N GLU A 54 -1.11 -8.80 2.17
CA GLU A 54 -1.28 -9.87 3.14
C GLU A 54 -1.67 -11.20 2.50
N ARG A 55 -2.54 -11.17 1.46
CA ARG A 55 -2.89 -12.39 0.71
C ARG A 55 -1.69 -12.94 -0.03
N GLU A 56 -0.92 -12.10 -0.71
CA GLU A 56 0.30 -12.49 -1.43
C GLU A 56 1.36 -13.07 -0.47
N ALA A 57 1.54 -12.47 0.71
CA ALA A 57 2.47 -12.96 1.73
C ALA A 57 2.05 -14.30 2.33
N ARG A 58 0.75 -14.58 2.43
CA ARG A 58 0.24 -15.89 2.87
C ARG A 58 0.34 -16.98 1.80
N ALA A 59 0.44 -16.58 0.53
CA ALA A 59 0.55 -17.50 -0.60
C ALA A 59 2.00 -17.88 -0.94
N ALA A 60 2.98 -17.14 -0.40
CA ALA A 60 4.42 -17.39 -0.54
C ALA A 60 4.95 -18.30 0.58
#